data_AF-A0A0G1QKX6-F1
#
_entry.id   AF-A0A0G1QKX6-F1
#
_cell.length_a   1.000
_cell.length_b   1.000
_cell.length_c   1.000
_cell.angle_alpha   90.00
_cell.angle_beta   90.00
_cell.angle_gamma   90.00
#
_symmetry.space_group_name_H-M   'P 1'
#
loop_
_entity.id
_entity.type
_entity.pdbx_description
1 polymer ?
#
loop_
_entity_poly.entity_id
_entity_poly.type
_entity_poly.pdbx_seq_one_letter_code
_entity_poly.pdbx_strand_id
1 'polypeptide(L)'
;MRFSALVVVGDRKGKVGVGLAKAGDVRSAIQKSISAAKRKMVQIPLTGTTIPYSVREKFSAAHVLLKPAPPGSGIIAGGPMRVVLEAAGVRDAVGKILGTKNKISNVYATLKALEQISELVEMKKK
;
A
#
# COMPACT_ATOMS: atom_id res chain seq x y z
N MET A 1 14.02 24.11 -11.68
CA MET A 1 13.20 22.90 -11.89
C MET A 1 13.20 22.06 -10.61
N ARG A 2 12.13 21.33 -10.28
CA ARG A 2 12.05 20.45 -9.09
C ARG A 2 11.49 19.09 -9.49
N PHE A 3 12.07 18.01 -8.97
CA PHE A 3 11.61 16.64 -9.21
C PHE A 3 10.88 16.10 -7.99
N SER A 4 9.81 15.34 -8.23
CA SER A 4 9.07 14.60 -7.20
C SER A 4 9.28 13.10 -7.36
N ALA A 5 9.50 12.38 -6.25
CA ALA A 5 9.57 10.93 -6.24
C ALA A 5 8.53 10.35 -5.27
N LEU A 6 7.71 9.40 -5.74
CA LEU A 6 6.85 8.58 -4.89
C LEU A 6 7.55 7.23 -4.70
N VAL A 7 7.82 6.87 -3.46
CA VAL A 7 8.55 5.64 -3.11
C VAL A 7 7.73 4.83 -2.11
N VAL A 8 7.69 3.53 -2.33
CA VAL A 8 7.14 2.53 -1.41
C VAL A 8 8.32 1.73 -0.87
N VAL A 9 8.35 1.52 0.45
CA VAL A 9 9.37 0.73 1.16
C VAL A 9 8.64 -0.31 1.99
N GLY A 10 9.12 -1.54 2.02
CA GLY A 10 8.58 -2.56 2.90
C GLY A 10 9.58 -3.68 3.15
N ASP A 11 9.33 -4.44 4.21
CA ASP A 11 10.21 -5.53 4.67
C ASP A 11 9.75 -6.92 4.22
N ARG A 12 8.67 -6.99 3.44
CA ARG A 12 8.00 -8.23 3.03
C ARG A 12 7.54 -9.13 4.20
N LYS A 13 7.46 -8.59 5.42
CA LYS A 13 7.06 -9.29 6.64
C LYS A 13 5.89 -8.59 7.33
N GLY A 14 5.08 -7.86 6.56
CA GLY A 14 3.93 -7.13 7.07
C GLY A 14 4.23 -5.69 7.47
N LYS A 15 5.39 -5.10 7.16
CA LYS A 15 5.58 -3.64 7.29
C LYS A 15 5.76 -2.97 5.94
N VAL A 16 5.01 -1.89 5.72
CA VAL A 16 5.12 -1.06 4.52
C VAL A 16 4.99 0.41 4.86
N GLY A 17 5.69 1.26 4.12
CA GLY A 17 5.64 2.71 4.24
C GLY A 17 5.70 3.38 2.88
N VAL A 18 5.08 4.54 2.77
CA VAL A 18 5.01 5.33 1.54
C VAL A 18 5.55 6.73 1.80
N GLY A 19 6.42 7.21 0.90
CA GLY A 19 7.03 8.53 0.98
C GLY A 19 6.91 9.29 -0.33
N LEU A 20 6.48 10.54 -0.25
CA LEU A 20 6.47 11.50 -1.34
C LEU A 20 7.33 12.71 -0.95
N ALA A 21 8.36 13.00 -1.73
CA ALA A 21 9.23 14.15 -1.50
C ALA A 21 9.60 14.83 -2.82
N LYS A 22 10.02 16.10 -2.70
CA LYS A 22 10.50 16.92 -3.81
C LYS A 22 11.91 17.43 -3.55
N ALA A 23 12.73 17.52 -4.59
CA ALA A 23 14.08 18.07 -4.53
C ALA A 23 14.49 18.77 -5.84
N GLY A 24 15.67 19.39 -5.86
CA GLY A 24 16.22 20.04 -7.06
C GLY A 24 16.68 19.04 -8.12
N ASP A 25 17.10 17.85 -7.70
CA ASP A 25 17.58 16.75 -8.53
C ASP A 25 16.84 15.43 -8.21
N VAL A 26 16.92 14.47 -9.12
CA VAL A 26 16.20 13.18 -9.03
C VAL A 26 16.72 12.32 -7.87
N ARG A 27 18.04 12.26 -7.67
CA ARG A 27 18.66 11.41 -6.64
C ARG A 27 18.27 11.86 -5.24
N SER A 28 18.34 13.17 -4.97
CA SER A 28 17.91 13.73 -3.70
C SER A 28 16.41 13.56 -3.47
N ALA A 29 15.58 13.65 -4.52
CA ALA A 29 14.14 13.42 -4.39
C ALA A 29 13.86 11.98 -3.93
N ILE A 30 14.52 10.99 -4.53
CA ILE A 30 14.38 9.58 -4.17
C ILE A 30 14.87 9.35 -2.73
N GLN A 31 16.05 9.84 -2.35
CA GLN A 31 16.59 9.66 -0.99
C GLN A 31 15.69 10.28 0.09
N LYS A 32 15.16 11.48 -0.16
CA LYS A 32 14.18 12.12 0.74
C LYS A 32 12.90 11.30 0.85
N SER A 33 12.38 10.77 -0.26
CA SER A 33 11.19 9.93 -0.25
C SER A 33 11.40 8.61 0.50
N ILE A 34 12.55 7.95 0.32
CA ILE A 34 12.89 6.73 1.08
C ILE A 34 12.92 7.03 2.59
N SER A 35 13.56 8.13 2.97
CA SER A 35 13.66 8.54 4.38
C SER A 35 12.28 8.85 4.97
N ALA A 36 11.40 9.49 4.21
CA ALA A 36 10.03 9.75 4.60
C ALA A 36 9.20 8.46 4.73
N ALA A 37 9.36 7.52 3.79
CA ALA A 37 8.67 6.23 3.81
C ALA A 37 9.05 5.40 5.03
N LYS A 38 10.34 5.31 5.35
CA LYS A 38 10.86 4.55 6.51
C LYS A 38 10.33 5.09 7.85
N ARG A 39 10.10 6.40 7.97
CA ARG A 39 9.54 7.02 9.18
C ARG A 39 8.05 6.71 9.38
N LYS A 40 7.33 6.42 8.30
CA LYS A 40 5.87 6.17 8.29
C LYS A 40 5.57 4.73 7.89
N MET A 41 6.27 3.78 8.52
CA MET A 41 6.01 2.36 8.34
C MET A 41 4.78 1.96 9.16
N VAL A 42 3.89 1.23 8.51
CA VAL A 42 2.65 0.71 9.09
C VAL A 42 2.76 -0.82 9.12
N GLN A 43 2.26 -1.42 10.20
CA GLN A 43 2.15 -2.87 10.32
C GLN A 43 0.80 -3.34 9.75
N ILE A 44 0.86 -4.38 8.92
CA ILE A 44 -0.27 -4.95 8.21
C ILE A 44 -0.49 -6.37 8.73
N PRO A 45 -1.72 -6.72 9.14
CA PRO A 45 -2.03 -8.08 9.52
C PRO A 45 -2.04 -8.98 8.28
N LEU A 46 -1.29 -10.08 8.34
CA LEU A 46 -1.26 -11.10 7.29
C LEU A 46 -1.81 -12.41 7.86
N THR A 47 -2.67 -13.09 7.10
CA THR A 47 -3.14 -14.44 7.38
C THR A 47 -2.53 -15.37 6.35
N GLY A 48 -1.44 -16.04 6.73
CA GLY A 48 -0.67 -16.87 5.82
C GLY A 48 -0.07 -16.03 4.68
N THR A 49 -0.61 -16.19 3.47
CA THR A 49 -0.14 -15.51 2.26
C THR A 49 -1.02 -14.33 1.80
N THR A 50 -2.17 -14.12 2.45
CA THR A 50 -3.21 -13.15 2.05
C THR A 50 -3.57 -12.18 3.18
N ILE A 51 -4.36 -11.15 2.84
CA ILE A 51 -5.05 -10.28 3.81
C ILE A 51 -6.21 -11.00 4.52
N PRO A 52 -6.55 -10.67 5.78
CA PRO A 52 -7.64 -11.31 6.53
C PRO A 52 -9.06 -11.00 6.03
N TYR A 53 -9.34 -9.75 5.65
CA TYR A 53 -10.69 -9.28 5.34
C TYR A 53 -10.72 -8.49 4.04
N SER A 54 -11.88 -8.48 3.39
CA SER A 54 -12.12 -7.61 2.25
C SER A 54 -12.44 -6.19 2.71
N VAL A 55 -11.83 -5.20 2.09
CA VAL A 55 -12.06 -3.78 2.39
C VAL A 55 -12.28 -3.00 1.11
N ARG A 56 -13.22 -2.06 1.17
CA ARG A 56 -13.41 -1.03 0.16
C ARG A 56 -13.17 0.31 0.81
N GLU A 57 -12.16 1.03 0.34
CA GLU A 57 -11.74 2.28 0.95
C GLU A 57 -11.68 3.41 -0.06
N LYS A 58 -12.04 4.62 0.39
CA LYS A 58 -11.97 5.85 -0.40
C LYS A 58 -10.94 6.79 0.20
N PHE A 59 -9.95 7.16 -0.60
CA PHE A 59 -9.01 8.21 -0.25
C PHE A 59 -8.91 9.25 -1.36
N SER A 60 -9.32 10.49 -1.07
CA SER A 60 -9.44 11.55 -2.07
C SER A 60 -10.37 11.08 -3.23
N ALA A 61 -9.92 11.18 -4.48
CA ALA A 61 -10.64 10.69 -5.66
C ALA A 61 -10.39 9.19 -5.99
N ALA A 62 -9.56 8.50 -5.20
CA ALA A 62 -9.28 7.08 -5.38
C ALA A 62 -10.24 6.23 -4.56
N HIS A 63 -10.87 5.24 -5.20
CA HIS A 63 -11.57 4.17 -4.52
C HIS A 63 -10.85 2.87 -4.80
N VAL A 64 -10.52 2.13 -3.75
CA VAL A 64 -9.83 0.85 -3.84
C VAL A 64 -10.71 -0.23 -3.24
N LEU A 65 -10.70 -1.39 -3.90
CA LEU A 65 -11.28 -2.62 -3.39
C LEU A 65 -10.16 -3.61 -3.23
N LEU A 66 -10.02 -4.18 -2.04
CA LEU A 66 -9.10 -5.27 -1.72
C LEU A 66 -9.89 -6.45 -1.20
N LYS A 67 -9.57 -7.64 -1.70
CA LYS A 67 -10.18 -8.90 -1.31
C LYS A 67 -9.10 -9.95 -1.03
N PRO A 68 -9.30 -10.81 -0.02
CA PRO A 68 -8.45 -11.97 0.19
C PRO A 68 -8.52 -12.89 -1.02
N ALA A 69 -7.43 -13.60 -1.29
CA ALA A 69 -7.35 -14.57 -2.37
C ALA A 69 -6.86 -15.93 -1.83
N PRO A 70 -7.26 -17.04 -2.47
CA PRO A 70 -6.72 -18.36 -2.14
C PRO A 70 -5.20 -18.43 -2.35
N PRO A 71 -4.47 -19.26 -1.60
CA PRO A 71 -3.03 -19.46 -1.78
C PRO A 71 -2.68 -19.84 -3.22
N GLY A 72 -1.67 -19.20 -3.80
CA GLY A 72 -1.21 -19.47 -5.17
C GLY A 72 -1.92 -18.67 -6.27
N SER A 73 -2.86 -17.78 -5.91
CA SER A 73 -3.51 -16.87 -6.86
C SER A 73 -2.58 -15.76 -7.36
N GLY A 74 -1.59 -15.40 -6.56
CA GLY A 74 -0.73 -14.23 -6.81
C GLY A 74 -1.45 -12.90 -6.56
N ILE A 75 -0.78 -11.81 -6.93
CA ILE A 75 -1.30 -10.45 -6.74
C ILE A 75 -1.97 -9.98 -8.03
N ILE A 76 -3.29 -10.05 -8.06
CA ILE A 76 -4.14 -9.56 -9.16
C ILE A 76 -4.63 -8.16 -8.79
N ALA A 77 -3.76 -7.17 -8.98
CA ALA A 77 -4.03 -5.78 -8.64
C ALA A 77 -3.43 -4.79 -9.65
N GLY A 78 -3.97 -3.57 -9.70
CA GLY A 78 -3.42 -2.49 -10.51
C GLY A 78 -2.02 -2.06 -10.03
N GLY A 79 -1.17 -1.58 -10.93
CA GLY A 79 0.26 -1.30 -10.67
C GLY A 79 0.58 -0.58 -9.34
N PRO A 80 -0.06 0.57 -9.02
CA PRO A 80 0.17 1.26 -7.75
C PRO A 80 -0.14 0.42 -6.51
N MET A 81 -1.21 -0.37 -6.57
CA MET A 81 -1.65 -1.24 -5.48
C MET A 81 -0.74 -2.47 -5.36
N ARG A 82 -0.36 -3.07 -6.48
CA ARG A 82 0.56 -4.23 -6.52
C ARG A 82 1.88 -3.92 -5.82
N VAL A 83 2.50 -2.77 -6.11
CA VAL A 83 3.79 -2.39 -5.49
C VAL A 83 3.69 -2.27 -3.96
N VAL A 84 2.56 -1.79 -3.43
CA VAL A 84 2.31 -1.72 -1.98
C VAL A 84 2.14 -3.10 -1.37
N LEU A 85 1.32 -3.95 -2.00
CA LEU A 85 1.08 -5.32 -1.53
C LEU A 85 2.35 -6.17 -1.53
N GLU A 86 3.16 -6.08 -2.59
CA GLU A 86 4.45 -6.78 -2.70
C GLU A 86 5.44 -6.31 -1.63
N ALA A 87 5.54 -4.99 -1.41
CA ALA A 87 6.41 -4.43 -0.39
C ALA A 87 5.97 -4.85 1.03
N ALA A 88 4.67 -4.95 1.26
CA ALA A 88 4.11 -5.46 2.51
C ALA A 88 4.36 -6.96 2.74
N GLY A 89 4.63 -7.74 1.68
CA GLY A 89 4.80 -9.19 1.77
C GLY A 89 3.53 -10.00 1.55
N VAL A 90 2.47 -9.36 1.06
CA VAL A 90 1.27 -10.06 0.58
C VAL A 90 1.64 -10.83 -0.69
N ARG A 91 1.28 -12.11 -0.76
CA ARG A 91 1.53 -12.95 -1.94
C ARG A 91 0.27 -13.17 -2.75
N ASP A 92 -0.86 -13.29 -2.09
CA ASP A 92 -2.15 -13.57 -2.70
C ASP A 92 -3.15 -12.48 -2.34
N ALA A 93 -3.62 -11.73 -3.34
CA ALA A 93 -4.66 -10.73 -3.15
C ALA A 93 -5.31 -10.36 -4.49
N VAL A 94 -6.61 -10.09 -4.45
CA VAL A 94 -7.36 -9.54 -5.58
C VAL A 94 -7.73 -8.10 -5.25
N GLY A 95 -7.34 -7.17 -6.11
CA GLY A 95 -7.57 -5.76 -5.88
C GLY A 95 -7.97 -5.01 -7.14
N LYS A 96 -8.89 -4.06 -7.00
CA LYS A 96 -9.33 -3.19 -8.09
C LYS A 96 -9.34 -1.74 -7.65
N ILE A 97 -8.78 -0.88 -8.51
CA ILE A 97 -8.90 0.56 -8.41
C ILE A 97 -10.15 0.97 -9.20
N LEU A 98 -11.09 1.62 -8.53
CA LEU A 98 -12.36 2.11 -9.07
C LEU A 98 -12.28 3.65 -9.05
N GLY A 99 -12.31 4.31 -10.21
CA GLY A 99 -12.22 5.77 -10.29
C GLY A 99 -10.89 6.26 -10.86
N THR A 100 -10.09 7.00 -10.07
CA THR A 100 -8.95 7.76 -10.59
C THR A 100 -7.75 6.93 -11.06
N LYS A 101 -7.05 7.43 -12.07
CA LYS A 101 -5.76 6.90 -12.55
C LYS A 101 -4.55 7.51 -11.80
N ASN A 102 -4.77 8.46 -10.88
CA ASN A 102 -3.69 9.11 -10.14
C ASN A 102 -2.97 8.12 -9.21
N LYS A 103 -1.70 7.82 -9.53
CA LYS A 103 -0.87 6.86 -8.79
C LYS A 103 -0.68 7.27 -7.33
N ILE A 104 -0.52 8.56 -7.03
CA ILE A 104 -0.30 9.05 -5.66
C ILE A 104 -1.51 8.71 -4.79
N SER A 105 -2.70 9.12 -5.22
CA SER A 105 -3.95 8.84 -4.49
C SER A 105 -4.19 7.33 -4.35
N ASN A 106 -3.91 6.55 -5.40
CA ASN A 106 -4.11 5.09 -5.38
C ASN A 106 -3.18 4.37 -4.39
N VAL A 107 -1.90 4.79 -4.29
CA VAL A 107 -0.97 4.23 -3.30
C VAL A 107 -1.44 4.55 -1.88
N TYR A 108 -1.80 5.80 -1.59
CA TYR A 108 -2.28 6.18 -0.26
C TYR A 108 -3.63 5.53 0.10
N ALA A 109 -4.53 5.39 -0.88
CA ALA A 109 -5.78 4.64 -0.69
C ALA A 109 -5.52 3.18 -0.32
N THR A 110 -4.53 2.56 -0.98
CA THR A 110 -4.13 1.17 -0.68
C THR A 110 -3.55 1.06 0.73
N LEU A 111 -2.70 2.01 1.15
CA LEU A 111 -2.15 2.04 2.51
C LEU A 111 -3.27 2.13 3.57
N LYS A 112 -4.22 3.06 3.37
CA LYS A 112 -5.38 3.21 4.27
C LYS A 112 -6.27 1.97 4.32
N ALA A 113 -6.49 1.32 3.18
CA ALA A 113 -7.25 0.09 3.15
C ALA A 113 -6.59 -1.01 4.00
N LEU A 114 -5.26 -1.08 4.02
CA LEU A 114 -4.50 -2.03 4.85
C LEU A 114 -4.52 -1.65 6.34
N GLU A 115 -4.46 -0.35 6.65
CA GLU A 115 -4.68 0.17 8.01
C GLU A 115 -6.06 -0.22 8.55
N GLN A 116 -7.11 -0.03 7.75
CA GLN A 116 -8.47 -0.41 8.13
C GLN A 116 -8.61 -1.91 8.37
N ILE A 117 -7.93 -2.76 7.59
CA ILE A 117 -7.90 -4.20 7.86
C ILE A 117 -7.22 -4.48 9.22
N SER A 118 -6.16 -3.76 9.57
CA SER A 118 -5.52 -3.85 10.89
C SER A 118 -6.49 -3.51 12.01
N GLU A 119 -7.25 -2.43 11.88
CA GLU A 119 -8.26 -2.04 12.87
C GLU A 119 -9.36 -3.10 13.02
N LEU A 120 -9.86 -3.65 11.90
CA LEU A 120 -10.88 -4.71 11.92
C LEU A 120 -10.39 -6.00 12.60
N VAL A 121 -9.12 -6.34 12.45
CA VAL A 121 -8.49 -7.48 13.14
C VAL A 121 -8.44 -7.24 14.64
N GLU A 122 -8.03 -6.04 15.07
CA GLU A 122 -7.97 -5.70 16.49
C GLU A 122 -9.36 -5.65 17.13
N MET A 123 -10.37 -5.14 16.42
CA MET A 123 -11.76 -5.11 16.91
C MET A 123 -12.34 -6.50 17.16
N LYS A 124 -11.99 -7.52 16.36
CA LYS A 124 -12.49 -8.89 16.52
C LYS A 124 -11.74 -9.73 17.56
N LYS A 125 -10.58 -9.26 18.03
CA LYS A 125 -9.85 -9.90 19.13
C LYS A 125 -10.42 -9.53 20.50
N LYS A 126 -11.19 -8.44 20.59
CA LYS A 126 -11.82 -7.92 21.80
C LYS A 126 -13.25 -8.45 21.93
#